data_AF-A0AA95BTA0-F1
#
_entry.id   AF-A0AA95BTA0-F1
#
_cell.length_a   1.000
_cell.length_b   1.000
_cell.length_c   1.000
_cell.angle_alpha   90.00
_cell.angle_beta   90.00
_cell.angle_gamma   90.00
#
_symmetry.space_group_name_H-M   'P 1'
#
loop_
_entity.id
_entity.type
_entity.pdbx_description
1 polymer ?
#
loop_
_entity_poly.entity_id
_entity_poly.type
_entity_poly.pdbx_seq_one_letter_code
_entity_poly.pdbx_strand_id
1 'polypeptide(L)'
;MLAEPPGLGERGSTLFRSLTDGEDNPLVIEVAIEAARAADRLDDLDRAIQGQGVLDLMRATIEDMEKFPEKIEIKLDFRGVLMEGRQQQDNFRKLLAEVQRLKSAASKGKPEAQPQSNQPGLDAQSSVDDELAARRKAREASRQSG
;
A
#
# COMPACT_ATOMS: atom_id res chain seq x y z
N MET A 1 8.56 22.34 4.66
CA MET A 1 8.91 21.00 4.17
C MET A 1 9.39 20.21 5.37
N LEU A 2 8.78 19.06 5.65
CA LEU A 2 9.18 18.23 6.78
C LEU A 2 10.59 17.67 6.55
N ALA A 3 11.35 17.55 7.64
CA ALA A 3 12.68 16.93 7.57
C ALA A 3 12.53 15.45 7.20
N GLU A 4 13.36 14.99 6.28
CA GLU A 4 13.37 13.59 5.85
C GLU A 4 13.88 12.69 6.98
N PRO A 5 13.24 11.53 7.24
CA PRO A 5 13.69 10.61 8.27
C PRO A 5 15.04 9.99 7.88
N PRO A 6 15.93 9.72 8.86
CA PRO A 6 17.18 9.04 8.58
C PRO A 6 16.94 7.60 8.09
N GLY A 7 17.81 7.15 7.18
CA GLY A 7 17.86 5.76 6.73
C GLY A 7 16.89 5.39 5.61
N LEU A 8 16.29 6.36 4.91
CA LEU A 8 15.55 6.10 3.67
C LEU A 8 16.50 6.01 2.47
N GLY A 9 16.19 5.07 1.58
CA GLY A 9 16.78 4.97 0.25
C GLY A 9 16.15 5.96 -0.73
N GLU A 10 16.61 5.98 -1.98
CA GLU A 10 16.13 6.93 -3.00
C GLU A 10 14.61 6.84 -3.23
N ARG A 11 14.09 5.61 -3.33
CA ARG A 11 12.67 5.36 -3.56
C ARG A 11 11.83 5.75 -2.34
N GLY A 12 12.22 5.32 -1.14
CA GLY A 12 11.56 5.67 0.10
C GLY A 12 11.54 7.18 0.34
N SER A 13 12.65 7.86 0.08
CA SER A 13 12.77 9.32 0.20
C SER A 13 11.82 10.05 -0.74
N THR A 14 11.75 9.62 -2.00
CA THR A 14 10.84 10.17 -3.00
C THR A 14 9.38 9.96 -2.60
N LEU A 15 9.05 8.76 -2.13
CA LEU A 15 7.70 8.42 -1.69
C LEU A 15 7.31 9.25 -0.44
N PHE A 16 8.19 9.35 0.54
CA PHE A 16 7.96 10.12 1.77
C PHE A 16 7.59 11.57 1.43
N ARG A 17 8.43 12.25 0.63
CA ARG A 17 8.17 13.64 0.21
C ARG A 17 6.83 13.79 -0.50
N SER A 18 6.46 12.84 -1.36
CA SER A 18 5.18 12.86 -2.06
C SER A 18 3.98 12.67 -1.12
N LEU A 19 4.10 11.83 -0.10
CA LEU A 19 3.00 11.55 0.83
C LEU A 19 2.82 12.65 1.88
N THR A 20 3.90 13.29 2.31
CA THR A 20 3.92 14.30 3.37
C THR A 20 3.91 15.74 2.87
N ASP A 21 3.84 15.98 1.55
CA ASP A 21 3.75 17.34 1.04
C ASP A 21 2.48 18.03 1.55
N GLY A 22 2.67 19.20 2.16
CA GLY A 22 1.61 19.99 2.79
C GLY A 22 0.87 19.30 3.96
N GLU A 23 1.42 18.21 4.51
CA GLU A 23 0.78 17.46 5.59
C GLU A 23 1.40 17.79 6.94
N ASP A 24 0.55 18.11 7.92
CA ASP A 24 0.95 18.42 9.30
C ASP A 24 0.44 17.38 10.31
N ASN A 25 -0.40 16.43 9.86
CA ASN A 25 -0.94 15.40 10.75
C ASN A 25 0.15 14.38 11.12
N PRO A 26 0.54 14.30 12.41
CA PRO A 26 1.62 13.40 12.83
C PRO A 26 1.31 11.93 12.53
N LEU A 27 0.03 11.51 12.58
CA LEU A 27 -0.34 10.13 12.26
C LEU A 27 -0.15 9.83 10.77
N VAL A 28 -0.43 10.79 9.89
CA VAL A 28 -0.19 10.61 8.45
C VAL A 28 1.31 10.53 8.18
N ILE A 29 2.10 11.38 8.85
CA ILE A 29 3.56 11.42 8.71
C ILE A 29 4.16 10.08 9.17
N GLU A 30 3.80 9.56 10.34
CA GLU A 30 4.32 8.28 10.86
C GLU A 30 4.00 7.10 9.91
N VAL A 31 2.77 7.01 9.40
CA VAL A 31 2.41 5.94 8.46
C VAL A 31 3.14 6.12 7.12
N ALA A 32 3.38 7.35 6.68
CA ALA A 32 4.18 7.64 5.49
C ALA A 32 5.66 7.22 5.65
N ILE A 33 6.24 7.36 6.85
CA ILE A 33 7.60 6.86 7.15
C ILE A 33 7.66 5.34 7.00
N GLU A 34 6.70 4.62 7.56
CA GLU A 34 6.67 3.16 7.44
C GLU A 34 6.41 2.69 6.01
N ALA A 35 5.59 3.42 5.24
CA ALA A 35 5.39 3.16 3.82
C ALA A 35 6.69 3.37 3.03
N ALA A 36 7.44 4.44 3.30
CA ALA A 36 8.73 4.71 2.68
C ALA A 36 9.76 3.61 2.98
N ARG A 37 9.89 3.19 4.24
CA ARG A 37 10.76 2.08 4.65
C ARG A 37 10.36 0.76 3.99
N ALA A 38 9.06 0.51 3.81
CA ALA A 38 8.58 -0.68 3.11
C ALA A 38 8.90 -0.64 1.61
N ALA A 39 8.87 0.54 0.98
CA ALA A 39 9.29 0.71 -0.41
C ALA A 39 10.78 0.39 -0.62
N ASP A 40 11.65 0.88 0.27
CA ASP A 40 13.09 0.58 0.20
C ASP A 40 13.37 -0.92 0.43
N ARG A 41 12.68 -1.55 1.39
CA ARG A 41 12.79 -3.00 1.61
C ARG A 41 12.36 -3.82 0.39
N LEU A 42 11.36 -3.35 -0.37
CA LEU A 42 10.96 -4.00 -1.61
C LEU A 42 12.03 -3.86 -2.70
N ASP A 43 12.70 -2.70 -2.79
CA ASP A 43 13.83 -2.52 -3.71
C ASP A 43 15.02 -3.42 -3.33
N ASP A 44 15.30 -3.59 -2.04
CA ASP A 44 16.32 -4.52 -1.55
C ASP A 44 16.00 -5.97 -1.92
N LEU A 45 14.73 -6.37 -1.77
CA LEU A 45 14.27 -7.70 -2.16
C LEU A 45 14.37 -7.92 -3.67
N ASP A 46 13.99 -6.93 -4.48
CA ASP A 46 14.10 -7.02 -5.94
C ASP A 46 15.57 -7.12 -6.38
N ARG A 47 16.45 -6.34 -5.75
CA ARG A 47 17.90 -6.43 -5.95
C ARG A 47 18.44 -7.82 -5.63
N ALA A 48 18.03 -8.40 -4.50
CA ALA A 48 18.43 -9.75 -4.12
C ALA A 48 17.90 -10.84 -5.06
N ILE A 49 16.66 -10.72 -5.54
CA ILE A 49 16.08 -11.64 -6.54
C ILE A 49 16.85 -11.58 -7.86
N GLN A 50 17.33 -10.40 -8.25
CA GLN A 50 18.16 -10.20 -9.44
C GLN A 50 19.62 -10.64 -9.24
N GLY A 51 19.98 -11.18 -8.07
CA GLY A 51 21.36 -11.54 -7.74
C GLY A 51 22.28 -10.33 -7.52
N GLN A 52 21.71 -9.13 -7.39
CA GLN A 52 22.42 -7.88 -7.15
C GLN A 52 22.42 -7.57 -5.65
N GLY A 53 23.17 -8.35 -4.88
CA GLY A 53 23.32 -8.15 -3.44
C GLY A 53 23.32 -9.46 -2.64
N VAL A 54 23.85 -9.40 -1.44
CA VAL A 54 23.80 -10.49 -0.47
C VAL A 54 22.81 -10.06 0.61
N LEU A 55 21.61 -10.65 0.63
CA LEU A 55 20.80 -10.58 1.83
C LEU A 55 21.52 -11.42 2.90
N ASP A 56 21.64 -10.93 4.13
CA ASP A 56 22.15 -11.70 5.29
C ASP A 56 21.32 -12.98 5.60
N LEU A 57 20.29 -13.25 4.80
CA LEU A 57 19.48 -14.47 4.79
C LEU A 57 20.07 -15.59 3.90
N MET A 58 21.17 -15.32 3.19
CA MET A 58 21.76 -16.27 2.24
C MET A 58 22.83 -17.14 2.90
N ARG A 59 22.60 -18.46 2.94
CA ARG A 59 23.64 -19.45 3.23
C ARG A 59 24.07 -20.10 1.91
N ALA A 60 25.29 -19.82 1.48
CA ALA A 60 25.91 -20.57 0.40
C ALA A 60 26.49 -21.86 0.99
N THR A 61 26.04 -23.01 0.49
CA THR A 61 26.65 -24.31 0.80
C THR A 61 27.58 -24.64 -0.35
N ILE A 62 28.86 -24.86 -0.06
CA ILE A 62 29.81 -25.38 -1.05
C ILE A 62 29.73 -26.90 -0.98
N GLU A 63 29.21 -27.52 -2.03
CA GLU A 63 29.27 -28.97 -2.19
C GLU A 63 30.64 -29.32 -2.80
N ASP A 64 31.31 -30.31 -2.20
CA ASP A 64 32.60 -30.86 -2.64
C ASP A 64 33.84 -29.96 -2.38
N MET A 65 34.41 -30.08 -1.17
CA MET A 65 35.68 -29.45 -0.76
C MET A 65 36.89 -30.38 -0.94
N GLU A 66 36.71 -31.61 -1.42
CA GLU A 66 37.78 -32.62 -1.45
C GLU A 66 38.75 -32.43 -2.62
N LYS A 67 38.41 -31.61 -3.61
CA LYS A 67 39.32 -31.13 -4.66
C LYS A 67 39.14 -29.63 -4.75
N PHE A 68 40.17 -28.83 -4.52
CA PHE A 68 40.18 -27.42 -4.93
C PHE A 68 40.00 -27.39 -6.45
N PRO A 69 38.78 -27.13 -6.98
CA PRO A 69 38.60 -27.11 -8.42
C PRO A 69 39.01 -25.72 -8.92
N GLU A 70 39.49 -25.62 -10.15
CA GLU A 70 39.77 -24.31 -10.77
C GLU A 70 38.51 -23.40 -10.85
N LYS A 71 37.31 -23.97 -10.65
CA LYS A 71 36.03 -23.27 -10.61
C LYS A 71 35.15 -23.83 -9.49
N ILE A 72 34.60 -22.94 -8.66
CA ILE A 72 33.61 -23.27 -7.64
C ILE A 72 32.22 -22.99 -8.22
N GLU A 73 31.36 -24.01 -8.27
CA GLU A 73 29.94 -23.83 -8.61
C GLU A 73 29.16 -23.59 -7.31
N ILE A 74 28.54 -22.41 -7.19
CA ILE A 74 27.73 -22.06 -6.02
C ILE A 74 26.26 -22.18 -6.43
N LYS A 75 25.56 -23.18 -5.87
CA LYS A 75 24.12 -23.33 -6.03
C LYS A 75 23.39 -22.57 -4.92
N LEU A 76 22.57 -21.60 -5.31
CA LEU A 76 21.74 -20.80 -4.40
C LEU A 76 20.27 -21.22 -4.55
N ASP A 77 19.73 -21.89 -3.53
CA ASP A 77 18.30 -22.27 -3.45
C ASP A 77 17.49 -21.14 -2.78
N PHE A 78 16.74 -20.37 -3.55
CA PHE A 78 15.88 -19.30 -3.03
C PHE A 78 14.53 -19.84 -2.54
N ARG A 79 14.48 -20.38 -1.31
CA ARG A 79 13.22 -20.85 -0.70
C ARG A 79 12.54 -19.71 0.06
N GLY A 80 11.38 -19.28 -0.43
CA GLY A 80 10.49 -18.36 0.30
C GLY A 80 10.69 -16.86 0.03
N VAL A 81 11.73 -16.43 -0.69
CA VAL A 81 11.96 -15.01 -1.03
C VAL A 81 10.77 -14.41 -1.79
N LEU A 82 10.19 -15.19 -2.72
CA LEU A 82 8.99 -14.75 -3.45
C LEU A 82 7.74 -14.65 -2.55
N MET A 83 7.64 -15.47 -1.51
CA MET A 83 6.53 -15.39 -0.54
C MET A 83 6.70 -14.18 0.37
N GLU A 84 7.93 -13.92 0.84
CA GLU A 84 8.26 -12.73 1.61
C GLU A 84 8.03 -11.45 0.81
N GLY A 85 8.47 -11.42 -0.46
CA GLY A 85 8.19 -10.31 -1.36
C GLY A 85 6.71 -10.02 -1.52
N ARG A 86 5.87 -11.05 -1.68
CA ARG A 86 4.41 -10.89 -1.71
C ARG A 86 3.86 -10.34 -0.39
N GLN A 87 4.35 -10.86 0.74
CA GLN A 87 3.92 -10.41 2.06
C GLN A 87 4.28 -8.93 2.30
N GLN A 88 5.49 -8.50 1.89
CA GLN A 88 5.92 -7.11 1.96
C GLN A 88 5.11 -6.21 1.02
N GLN A 89 4.79 -6.67 -0.19
CA GLN A 89 3.92 -5.92 -1.12
C GLN A 89 2.51 -5.70 -0.55
N ASP A 90 1.94 -6.71 0.09
CA ASP A 90 0.62 -6.60 0.69
C ASP A 90 0.63 -5.66 1.91
N ASN A 91 1.68 -5.69 2.71
CA ASN A 91 1.88 -4.74 3.81
C ASN A 91 2.03 -3.30 3.28
N PHE A 92 2.81 -3.11 2.21
CA PHE A 92 2.99 -1.81 1.56
C PHE A 92 1.67 -1.24 1.03
N ARG A 93 0.85 -2.07 0.36
CA ARG A 93 -0.50 -1.66 -0.11
C ARG A 93 -1.39 -1.20 1.05
N LYS A 94 -1.36 -1.91 2.18
CA LYS A 94 -2.15 -1.54 3.37
C LYS A 94 -1.70 -0.21 3.95
N LEU A 95 -0.39 0.04 4.05
CA LEU A 95 0.16 1.31 4.53
C LEU A 95 -0.26 2.48 3.64
N LEU A 96 -0.19 2.33 2.32
CA LEU A 96 -0.64 3.36 1.39
C LEU A 96 -2.15 3.66 1.50
N ALA A 97 -2.97 2.62 1.61
CA ALA A 97 -4.40 2.78 1.79
C ALA A 97 -4.72 3.52 3.10
N GLU A 98 -3.98 3.24 4.17
CA GLU A 98 -4.14 3.89 5.46
C GLU A 98 -3.74 5.37 5.41
N VAL A 99 -2.63 5.72 4.74
CA VAL A 99 -2.25 7.13 4.49
C VAL A 99 -3.39 7.86 3.78
N GLN A 100 -3.93 7.29 2.69
CA GLN A 100 -5.02 7.90 1.94
C GLN A 100 -6.29 8.08 2.79
N ARG A 101 -6.62 7.08 3.62
CA ARG A 101 -7.76 7.12 4.53
C ARG A 101 -7.60 8.25 5.55
N LEU A 102 -6.43 8.37 6.17
CA LEU A 102 -6.14 9.40 7.16
C LEU A 102 -6.16 10.81 6.56
N LYS A 103 -5.57 11.01 5.37
CA LYS A 103 -5.64 12.29 4.63
C LYS A 103 -7.08 12.68 4.31
N SER A 104 -7.91 11.71 3.91
CA SER A 104 -9.33 11.94 3.59
C SER A 104 -10.21 12.20 4.82
N ALA A 105 -9.84 11.64 5.98
CA ALA A 105 -10.55 11.90 7.23
C ALA A 105 -10.23 13.31 7.76
N ALA A 106 -8.98 13.75 7.61
CA ALA A 106 -8.54 15.09 8.01
C ALA A 106 -9.23 16.20 7.19
N SER A 107 -9.46 15.99 5.89
CA SER A 107 -10.14 16.98 5.03
C SER A 107 -11.63 17.14 5.34
N LYS A 108 -12.31 16.09 5.81
CA LYS A 108 -13.73 16.14 6.23
C LYS A 108 -13.98 16.87 7.55
N GLY A 109 -12.93 17.20 8.29
CA GLY A 109 -13.01 17.88 9.59
C GLY A 109 -12.82 19.40 9.55
N LYS A 110 -12.47 20.00 8.39
CA LYS A 110 -12.48 21.46 8.24
C LYS A 110 -13.92 21.89 7.90
N PRO A 111 -14.61 22.65 8.77
CA PRO A 111 -15.80 23.35 8.33
C PRO A 111 -15.34 24.41 7.32
N GLU A 112 -15.50 24.11 6.04
CA GLU A 112 -15.53 25.15 5.03
C GLU A 112 -16.64 26.13 5.43
N ALA A 113 -16.24 27.35 5.79
CA ALA A 113 -17.14 28.49 5.80
C ALA A 113 -17.64 28.70 4.36
N GLN A 114 -18.72 28.00 4.00
CA GLN A 114 -19.41 28.25 2.75
C GLN A 114 -20.06 29.63 2.82
N PRO A 115 -19.82 30.52 1.83
CA PRO A 115 -20.71 31.64 1.60
C PRO A 115 -22.09 31.08 1.27
N GLN A 116 -23.11 31.53 2.00
CA GLN A 116 -24.50 31.20 1.74
C GLN A 116 -24.87 31.58 0.30
N SER A 117 -25.03 30.59 -0.58
CA SER A 117 -25.77 30.73 -1.82
C SER A 117 -26.95 29.76 -1.80
N ASN A 118 -28.16 30.32 -1.72
CA ASN A 118 -29.43 29.62 -1.88
C ASN A 118 -29.45 28.71 -3.12
N GLN A 119 -29.59 27.40 -2.93
CA GLN A 119 -30.20 26.50 -3.92
C GLN A 119 -31.04 25.42 -3.20
N PRO A 120 -32.31 25.20 -3.60
CA PRO A 120 -33.12 24.09 -3.12
C PRO A 120 -32.88 22.84 -3.99
N GLY A 121 -32.51 21.72 -3.37
CA GLY A 121 -32.32 20.45 -4.08
C GLY A 121 -31.92 19.32 -3.15
N LEU A 122 -32.88 18.82 -2.37
CA LEU A 122 -32.71 17.71 -1.41
C LEU A 122 -33.58 16.49 -1.77
N ASP A 123 -33.95 16.34 -3.04
CA ASP A 123 -34.93 15.34 -3.50
C ASP A 123 -34.33 14.21 -4.35
N ALA A 124 -33.03 14.24 -4.66
CA ALA A 124 -32.42 13.29 -5.59
C ALA A 124 -32.02 11.95 -4.94
N GLN A 125 -31.76 11.91 -3.63
CA GLN A 125 -31.33 10.67 -2.95
C GLN A 125 -32.50 9.79 -2.49
N SER A 126 -33.63 10.36 -2.07
CA SER A 126 -34.85 9.60 -1.73
C SER A 126 -35.42 8.87 -2.95
N SER A 127 -35.34 9.47 -4.14
CA SER A 127 -35.84 8.89 -5.39
C SER A 127 -35.14 7.58 -5.79
N VAL A 128 -33.86 7.41 -5.47
CA VAL A 128 -33.10 6.21 -5.87
C VAL A 128 -33.40 5.03 -4.94
N ASP A 129 -33.55 5.31 -3.65
CA ASP A 129 -33.89 4.30 -2.64
C ASP A 129 -35.33 3.79 -2.83
N ASP A 130 -36.27 4.67 -3.19
CA ASP A 130 -37.65 4.31 -3.51
C ASP A 130 -37.76 3.46 -4.78
N GLU A 131 -36.97 3.77 -5.82
CA GLU A 131 -36.96 2.97 -7.05
C GLU A 131 -36.39 1.56 -6.82
N LEU A 132 -35.35 1.43 -5.99
CA LEU A 132 -34.77 0.14 -5.63
C LEU A 132 -35.73 -0.72 -4.80
N ALA A 133 -36.48 -0.10 -3.87
CA ALA A 133 -37.50 -0.79 -3.08
C ALA A 133 -38.65 -1.31 -3.96
N ALA A 134 -39.12 -0.50 -4.91
CA ALA A 134 -40.17 -0.89 -5.86
C ALA A 134 -39.74 -2.08 -6.75
N ARG A 135 -38.49 -2.07 -7.24
CA ARG A 135 -37.94 -3.16 -8.06
C ARG A 135 -37.80 -4.48 -7.29
N ARG A 136 -37.51 -4.44 -5.99
CA ARG A 136 -37.45 -5.65 -5.14
C ARG A 136 -38.82 -6.27 -4.95
N LYS A 137 -39.83 -5.45 -4.64
CA LYS A 137 -41.21 -5.91 -4.46
C LYS A 137 -41.80 -6.55 -5.72
N ALA A 138 -41.49 -6.01 -6.89
CA ALA A 138 -41.93 -6.58 -8.17
C ALA A 138 -41.32 -7.97 -8.47
N ARG A 139 -40.08 -8.22 -8.03
CA ARG A 139 -39.41 -9.53 -8.20
C ARG A 139 -39.91 -10.60 -7.23
N GLU A 140 -40.38 -10.20 -6.06
CA GLU A 140 -40.98 -11.12 -5.09
C GLU A 140 -42.40 -11.53 -5.54
N ALA A 141 -43.18 -10.57 -6.07
CA ALA A 141 -44.50 -10.85 -6.61
C ALA A 141 -44.46 -11.82 -7.82
N SER A 142 -43.47 -11.68 -8.71
CA SER A 142 -43.34 -12.58 -9.87
C SER A 142 -42.82 -13.99 -9.52
N ARG A 143 -42.28 -14.19 -8.32
CA ARG A 143 -41.85 -15.50 -7.82
C ARG A 143 -42.96 -16.29 -7.11
N GLN A 144 -44.02 -15.64 -6.66
CA GLN A 144 -45.14 -16.30 -5.97
C GLN A 144 -46.29 -16.71 -6.90
N SER A 145 -46.26 -16.31 -8.18
CA SER A 145 -47.29 -16.61 -9.18
C SER A 145 -46.85 -17.64 -10.23
N GLY A 146 -45.85 -18.47 -9.92
CA GLY A 146 -45.35 -19.56 -10.78
C GLY A 146 -45.51 -20.91 -10.13
#